data_AF-A0A2N3BIY9-F1
#
_entry.id   AF-A0A2N3BIY9-F1
#
_cell.length_a   1.000
_cell.length_b   1.000
_cell.length_c   1.000
_cell.angle_alpha   90.00
_cell.angle_beta   90.00
_cell.angle_gamma   90.00
#
_symmetry.space_group_name_H-M   'P 1'
#
loop_
_entity.id
_entity.type
_entity.pdbx_description
1 polymer ?
#
loop_
_entity_poly.entity_id
_entity_poly.type
_entity_poly.pdbx_seq_one_letter_code
_entity_poly.pdbx_strand_id
1 'polypeptide(L)'
;MPFVLAVGAGPDAASAADRATCKVIASLLKATDKGLEDTALGQAGRSPTNAIATYARQAQEFADQFSTRDPLPDQVSAALVAMAEAASAQVFIADAAPTLLEHGLIIQQAMPEICPDSEVPDLSRHGN
;
A
#
# COMPACT_ATOMS: atom_id res chain seq x y z
N MET A 1 -42.66 -25.47 -2.68
CA MET A 1 -41.71 -24.84 -1.74
C MET A 1 -40.39 -25.58 -1.84
N PRO A 2 -39.20 -24.95 -1.73
CA PRO A 2 -38.75 -23.64 -2.18
C PRO A 2 -37.62 -23.72 -3.24
N PHE A 3 -37.30 -22.56 -3.82
CA PHE A 3 -36.18 -22.28 -4.71
C PHE A 3 -34.83 -22.61 -4.07
N VAL A 4 -33.89 -23.17 -4.84
CA VAL A 4 -32.46 -23.10 -4.53
C VAL A 4 -31.76 -22.44 -5.72
N LEU A 5 -31.58 -21.12 -5.62
CA LEU A 5 -30.68 -20.35 -6.47
C LEU A 5 -29.26 -20.80 -6.12
N ALA A 6 -28.67 -21.64 -6.98
CA ALA A 6 -27.24 -21.85 -7.00
C ALA A 6 -26.58 -20.57 -7.52
N VAL A 7 -26.36 -19.59 -6.64
CA VAL A 7 -25.40 -18.52 -6.90
C VAL A 7 -24.02 -19.11 -6.68
N GLY A 8 -23.50 -19.75 -7.73
CA GLY A 8 -22.10 -20.09 -7.83
C GLY A 8 -21.31 -18.80 -8.03
N ALA A 9 -21.10 -18.04 -6.96
CA ALA A 9 -20.00 -17.09 -6.89
C ALA A 9 -18.73 -17.94 -6.71
N GLY A 10 -18.10 -18.29 -7.83
CA GLY A 10 -16.84 -19.03 -7.82
C GLY A 10 -15.77 -18.28 -7.01
N PRO A 11 -14.85 -18.99 -6.34
CA PRO A 11 -13.78 -18.41 -5.52
C PRO A 11 -12.72 -17.61 -6.31
N ASP A 12 -12.83 -17.50 -7.63
CA ASP A 12 -11.79 -16.90 -8.49
C ASP A 12 -11.78 -15.36 -8.55
N ALA A 13 -12.90 -14.68 -8.30
CA ALA A 13 -12.96 -13.21 -8.44
C ALA A 13 -12.42 -12.45 -7.22
N ALA A 14 -12.59 -13.00 -6.01
CA ALA A 14 -12.00 -12.45 -4.80
C ALA A 14 -10.46 -12.56 -4.89
N SER A 15 -9.93 -13.77 -5.14
CA SER A 15 -8.48 -14.03 -5.16
C SER A 15 -7.67 -13.24 -6.20
N ALA A 16 -8.27 -12.84 -7.33
CA ALA A 16 -7.59 -12.04 -8.33
C ALA A 16 -7.50 -10.54 -7.97
N ALA A 17 -8.58 -9.99 -7.39
CA ALA A 17 -8.61 -8.61 -6.90
C ALA A 17 -7.72 -8.45 -5.65
N ASP A 18 -7.72 -9.45 -4.76
CA ASP A 18 -6.78 -9.57 -3.64
C ASP A 18 -5.33 -9.51 -4.12
N ARG A 19 -4.95 -10.35 -5.10
CA ARG A 19 -3.57 -10.36 -5.63
C ARG A 19 -3.17 -9.06 -6.33
N ALA A 20 -4.10 -8.42 -7.06
CA ALA A 20 -3.80 -7.15 -7.72
C ALA A 20 -3.54 -6.05 -6.69
N THR A 21 -4.38 -5.96 -5.66
CA THR A 21 -4.22 -4.98 -4.58
C THR A 21 -2.96 -5.24 -3.77
N CYS A 22 -2.69 -6.49 -3.40
CA CYS A 22 -1.45 -6.88 -2.72
C CYS A 22 -0.21 -6.49 -3.54
N LYS A 23 -0.23 -6.66 -4.86
CA LYS A 23 0.86 -6.18 -5.74
C LYS A 23 1.01 -4.67 -5.72
N VAL A 24 -0.08 -3.92 -5.70
CA VAL A 24 -0.03 -2.45 -5.63
C VAL A 24 0.51 -1.99 -4.28
N ILE A 25 0.03 -2.55 -3.17
CA ILE A 25 0.55 -2.24 -1.82
C ILE A 25 2.03 -2.61 -1.70
N ALA A 26 2.43 -3.80 -2.18
CA ALA A 26 3.85 -4.17 -2.21
C ALA A 26 4.69 -3.23 -3.09
N SER A 27 4.14 -2.76 -4.21
CA SER A 27 4.83 -1.80 -5.10
C SER A 27 4.95 -0.42 -4.45
N LEU A 28 3.94 0.02 -3.69
CA LEU A 28 4.00 1.23 -2.87
C LEU A 28 5.12 1.13 -1.83
N LEU A 29 5.20 0.02 -1.10
CA LEU A 29 6.25 -0.20 -0.10
C LEU A 29 7.64 -0.23 -0.74
N LYS A 30 7.79 -0.86 -1.91
CA LYS A 30 9.05 -0.86 -2.69
C LYS A 30 9.43 0.54 -3.19
N ALA A 31 8.47 1.33 -3.67
CA ALA A 31 8.72 2.70 -4.09
C ALA A 31 9.11 3.59 -2.89
N THR A 32 8.47 3.36 -1.74
CA THR A 32 8.78 4.04 -0.48
C THR A 32 10.17 3.69 0.01
N ASP A 33 10.51 2.40 0.07
CA ASP A 33 11.83 1.90 0.46
C ASP A 33 12.95 2.49 -0.41
N LYS A 34 12.78 2.46 -1.74
CA LYS A 34 13.71 3.08 -2.68
C LYS A 34 13.87 4.58 -2.42
N GLY A 35 12.76 5.26 -2.17
CA GLY A 35 12.74 6.69 -1.88
C GLY A 35 13.45 7.07 -0.58
N LEU A 36 13.30 6.25 0.46
CA LEU A 36 14.01 6.39 1.73
C LEU A 36 15.51 6.07 1.56
N GLU A 37 15.85 5.07 0.75
CA GLU A 37 17.24 4.76 0.40
C GLU A 37 17.90 5.92 -0.35
N ASP A 38 17.22 6.49 -1.35
CA ASP A 38 17.68 7.70 -2.05
C ASP A 38 17.84 8.88 -1.06
N THR A 39 17.02 8.93 0.00
CA THR A 39 17.15 9.94 1.05
C THR A 39 18.39 9.73 1.90
N ALA A 40 18.64 8.50 2.34
CA ALA A 40 19.85 8.13 3.09
C ALA A 40 21.13 8.36 2.28
N LEU A 41 21.08 8.20 0.95
CA LEU A 41 22.19 8.45 0.03
C LEU A 41 22.37 9.94 -0.32
N GLY A 42 21.54 10.85 0.22
CA GLY A 42 21.59 12.28 -0.07
C GLY A 42 21.10 12.65 -1.48
N GLN A 43 20.38 11.74 -2.15
CA GLN A 43 19.80 11.92 -3.49
C GLN A 43 18.32 12.32 -3.45
N ALA A 44 17.76 12.47 -2.25
CA ALA A 44 16.36 12.83 -1.96
C ALA A 44 15.80 13.99 -2.81
N GLY A 45 16.61 15.03 -3.04
CA GLY A 45 16.22 16.22 -3.82
C GLY A 45 16.10 15.98 -5.33
N ARG A 46 16.29 14.74 -5.80
CA ARG A 46 16.12 14.33 -7.20
C ARG A 46 15.13 13.18 -7.36
N SER A 47 14.63 12.62 -6.27
CA SER A 47 13.69 11.50 -6.27
C SER A 47 12.26 12.03 -6.11
N PRO A 48 11.44 12.00 -7.18
CA PRO A 48 10.08 12.51 -7.13
C PRO A 48 9.15 11.57 -6.35
N THR A 49 8.22 12.15 -5.60
CA THR A 49 7.18 11.45 -4.82
C THR A 49 5.99 10.97 -5.66
N ASN A 50 5.88 11.42 -6.93
CA ASN A 50 4.73 11.13 -7.80
C ASN A 50 4.38 9.64 -7.93
N ALA A 51 5.40 8.77 -7.98
CA ALA A 51 5.16 7.33 -8.05
C ALA A 51 4.48 6.81 -6.77
N ILE A 52 4.92 7.27 -5.60
CA ILE A 52 4.35 6.91 -4.30
C ILE A 52 2.91 7.43 -4.18
N ALA A 53 2.66 8.68 -4.56
CA ALA A 53 1.32 9.25 -4.58
C ALA A 53 0.37 8.45 -5.48
N THR A 54 0.85 8.05 -6.67
CA THR A 54 0.07 7.24 -7.62
C THR A 54 -0.26 5.86 -7.05
N TYR A 55 0.73 5.16 -6.51
CA TYR A 55 0.52 3.83 -5.94
C TYR A 55 -0.34 3.87 -4.66
N ALA A 56 -0.21 4.90 -3.83
CA ALA A 56 -1.02 5.05 -2.63
C ALA A 56 -2.49 5.33 -2.97
N ARG A 57 -2.77 6.18 -3.97
CA ARG A 57 -4.14 6.39 -4.47
C ARG A 57 -4.71 5.14 -5.13
N GLN A 58 -3.94 4.43 -5.95
CA GLN A 58 -4.38 3.17 -6.53
C GLN A 58 -4.67 2.14 -5.44
N ALA A 59 -3.80 2.00 -4.44
CA ALA A 59 -4.02 1.11 -3.31
C ALA A 59 -5.30 1.46 -2.55
N GLN A 60 -5.60 2.76 -2.38
CA GLN A 60 -6.86 3.21 -1.78
C GLN A 60 -8.07 2.91 -2.68
N GLU A 61 -8.02 3.21 -3.98
CA GLU A 61 -9.10 2.90 -4.91
C GLU A 61 -9.38 1.40 -4.98
N PHE A 62 -8.35 0.56 -4.86
CA PHE A 62 -8.49 -0.89 -4.74
C PHE A 62 -8.98 -1.33 -3.36
N ALA A 63 -8.59 -0.65 -2.29
CA ALA A 63 -9.12 -0.86 -0.93
C ALA A 63 -10.61 -0.51 -0.82
N ASP A 64 -11.07 0.53 -1.52
CA ASP A 64 -12.50 0.90 -1.58
C ASP A 64 -13.30 -0.09 -2.46
N GLN A 65 -12.64 -0.74 -3.42
CA GLN A 65 -13.20 -1.83 -4.21
C GLN A 65 -13.13 -3.19 -3.52
N PHE A 66 -12.38 -3.30 -2.42
CA PHE A 66 -12.33 -4.51 -1.61
C PHE A 66 -13.72 -4.79 -1.04
N SER A 67 -14.22 -5.99 -1.34
CA SER A 67 -15.59 -6.38 -1.04
C SER A 67 -15.87 -6.29 0.47
N THR A 68 -17.12 -5.99 0.83
CA THR A 68 -17.68 -6.04 2.20
C THR A 68 -17.33 -7.30 3.03
N ARG A 69 -16.77 -8.35 2.40
CA ARG A 69 -16.32 -9.58 3.04
C ARG A 69 -14.92 -9.52 3.65
N ASP A 70 -14.00 -8.74 3.08
CA ASP A 70 -12.59 -8.68 3.52
C ASP A 70 -12.07 -7.22 3.45
N PRO A 71 -12.62 -6.29 4.25
CA PRO A 71 -12.14 -4.92 4.27
C PRO A 71 -10.69 -4.85 4.78
N LEU A 72 -9.89 -3.93 4.22
CA LEU A 72 -8.59 -3.63 4.79
C LEU A 72 -8.75 -3.12 6.24
N PRO A 73 -7.79 -3.39 7.13
CA PRO A 73 -7.78 -2.82 8.47
C PRO A 73 -7.82 -1.29 8.38
N ASP A 74 -8.63 -0.63 9.23
CA ASP A 74 -8.79 0.84 9.23
C ASP A 74 -7.44 1.58 9.30
N GLN A 75 -6.50 1.03 10.08
CA GLN A 75 -5.14 1.53 10.22
C GLN A 75 -4.31 1.46 8.92
N VAL A 76 -4.53 0.45 8.06
CA VAL A 76 -3.89 0.35 6.74
C VAL A 76 -4.50 1.36 5.78
N SER A 77 -5.83 1.48 5.77
CA SER A 77 -6.52 2.47 4.93
C SER A 77 -6.10 3.91 5.29
N ALA A 78 -6.08 4.24 6.58
CA ALA A 78 -5.61 5.54 7.06
C ALA A 78 -4.13 5.80 6.70
N ALA A 79 -3.27 4.79 6.82
CA ALA A 79 -1.86 4.90 6.44
C ALA A 79 -1.70 5.14 4.92
N LEU A 80 -2.48 4.47 4.07
CA LEU A 80 -2.48 4.68 2.62
C LEU A 80 -2.89 6.12 2.26
N VAL A 81 -3.93 6.65 2.92
CA VAL A 81 -4.36 8.05 2.74
C VAL A 81 -3.25 9.01 3.16
N ALA A 82 -2.69 8.84 4.35
CA ALA A 82 -1.65 9.73 4.86
C ALA A 82 -0.39 9.71 3.99
N MET A 83 0.00 8.55 3.46
CA MET A 83 1.09 8.44 2.49
C MET A 83 0.76 9.12 1.16
N ALA A 84 -0.45 8.94 0.64
CA ALA A 84 -0.89 9.61 -0.58
C ALA A 84 -0.87 11.13 -0.42
N GLU A 85 -1.35 11.64 0.72
CA GLU A 85 -1.35 13.07 1.05
C GLU A 85 0.07 13.60 1.19
N ALA A 86 0.94 12.94 1.97
CA ALA A 86 2.33 13.34 2.15
C ALA A 86 3.11 13.36 0.83
N ALA A 87 2.93 12.31 0.01
CA ALA A 87 3.56 12.23 -1.31
C ALA A 87 2.99 13.24 -2.31
N SER A 88 1.71 13.61 -2.20
CA SER A 88 1.08 14.61 -3.08
C SER A 88 1.40 16.04 -2.67
N ALA A 89 1.62 16.29 -1.38
CA ALA A 89 1.93 17.62 -0.84
C ALA A 89 3.36 18.05 -1.15
N GLN A 90 4.27 17.09 -1.30
CA GLN A 90 5.70 17.36 -1.52
C GLN A 90 6.12 16.96 -2.94
N VAL A 91 7.06 17.70 -3.52
CA VAL A 91 7.64 17.37 -4.84
C VAL A 91 8.75 16.33 -4.73
N PHE A 92 9.50 16.38 -3.62
CA PHE A 92 10.67 15.54 -3.37
C PHE A 92 10.49 14.69 -2.13
N ILE A 93 11.10 13.51 -2.16
CA ILE A 93 10.95 12.52 -1.09
C ILE A 93 11.58 12.95 0.23
N ALA A 94 12.57 13.85 0.19
CA ALA A 94 13.25 14.36 1.39
C ALA A 94 12.27 14.87 2.45
N ASP A 95 11.27 15.63 2.00
CA ASP A 95 10.33 16.31 2.88
C ASP A 95 9.14 15.42 3.27
N ALA A 96 8.91 14.32 2.54
CA ALA A 96 7.85 13.35 2.82
C ALA A 96 8.37 12.10 3.55
N ALA A 97 9.69 11.85 3.53
CA ALA A 97 10.35 10.66 4.07
C ALA A 97 9.91 10.26 5.49
N PRO A 98 9.84 11.16 6.49
CA PRO A 98 9.45 10.75 7.85
C PRO A 98 8.00 10.20 7.89
N THR A 99 7.07 10.90 7.24
CA THR A 99 5.66 10.48 7.16
C THR A 99 5.49 9.20 6.34
N LEU A 100 6.24 9.06 5.25
CA LEU A 100 6.24 7.85 4.43
C LEU A 100 6.80 6.63 5.18
N LEU A 101 7.83 6.82 6.00
CA LEU A 101 8.38 5.75 6.82
C LEU A 101 7.40 5.33 7.91
N GLU A 102 6.84 6.27 8.67
CA GLU A 102 5.89 5.99 9.76
C GLU A 102 4.68 5.19 9.26
N HIS A 103 4.03 5.67 8.20
CA HIS A 103 2.85 5.00 7.66
C HIS A 103 3.19 3.76 6.82
N GLY A 104 4.35 3.74 6.15
CA GLY A 104 4.85 2.56 5.45
C GLY A 104 5.07 1.37 6.40
N LEU A 105 5.58 1.62 7.61
CA LEU A 105 5.76 0.59 8.65
C LEU A 105 4.43 0.00 9.13
N ILE A 106 3.39 0.83 9.29
CA ILE A 106 2.05 0.36 9.67
C ILE A 106 1.51 -0.61 8.62
N ILE A 107 1.63 -0.26 7.34
CA ILE A 107 1.19 -1.11 6.23
C ILE A 107 2.03 -2.40 6.18
N GLN A 108 3.36 -2.28 6.30
CA GLN A 108 4.27 -3.42 6.30
C GLN A 108 3.96 -4.43 7.43
N GLN A 109 3.63 -3.95 8.63
CA GLN A 109 3.26 -4.83 9.75
C GLN A 109 1.95 -5.57 9.50
N ALA A 110 1.01 -4.97 8.76
CA ALA A 110 -0.25 -5.60 8.40
C ALA A 110 -0.14 -6.56 7.21
N MET A 111 0.90 -6.42 6.36
CA MET A 111 1.08 -7.22 5.14
C MET A 111 1.03 -8.75 5.32
N PRO A 112 1.60 -9.35 6.39
CA PRO A 112 1.48 -10.79 6.61
C PRO A 112 0.04 -11.28 6.81
N GLU A 113 -0.83 -10.42 7.33
CA GLU A 113 -2.25 -10.74 7.56
C GLU A 113 -3.09 -10.50 6.31
N ILE A 114 -2.88 -9.37 5.60
CA ILE A 114 -3.68 -9.02 4.41
C ILE A 114 -3.18 -9.67 3.12
N CYS A 115 -1.88 -9.95 3.02
CA CYS A 115 -1.21 -10.36 1.79
C CYS A 115 -0.03 -11.32 2.09
N PRO A 116 -0.31 -12.52 2.63
CA PRO A 116 0.72 -13.43 3.17
C PRO A 116 1.75 -13.90 2.14
N ASP A 117 1.38 -13.98 0.86
CA ASP A 117 2.26 -14.42 -0.23
C ASP A 117 3.07 -13.27 -0.87
N SER A 118 2.95 -12.04 -0.37
CA SER A 118 3.60 -10.87 -0.97
C SER A 118 4.94 -10.55 -0.31
N GLU A 119 5.99 -10.48 -1.13
CA GLU A 119 7.31 -10.05 -0.68
C GLU A 119 7.38 -8.52 -0.57
N VAL A 120 7.62 -8.03 0.64
CA VAL A 120 7.73 -6.61 0.97
C VAL A 120 9.13 -6.27 1.52
N PRO A 121 9.66 -5.08 1.22
CA PRO A 121 10.95 -4.64 1.73
C PRO A 121 10.93 -4.45 3.25
N ASP A 122 12.09 -4.49 3.90
CA ASP A 122 12.22 -4.13 5.31
C ASP A 122 12.38 -2.62 5.49
N LEU A 123 11.28 -1.90 5.72
CA LEU A 123 11.31 -0.45 5.92
C LEU A 123 11.96 -0.04 7.24
N SER A 124 11.98 -0.92 8.24
CA SER A 124 12.53 -0.64 9.58
C SER A 124 14.01 -0.28 9.54
N ARG A 125 14.73 -0.71 8.49
CA ARG A 125 16.14 -0.39 8.25
C ARG A 125 16.42 1.11 8.10
N HIS A 126 15.42 1.91 7.73
CA HIS A 126 15.54 3.36 7.53
C HIS A 126 15.21 4.18 8.79
N GLY A 127 14.76 3.55 9.88
CA GLY A 127 14.36 4.21 11.13
C GLY A 127 15.47 4.40 12.17
N ASN A 128 16.74 4.14 11.83
CA ASN A 128 17.91 4.29 12.70
C ASN A 128 18.74 5.54 12.39
#